data_AF-A0A949HVD8-F1
#
_entry.id   AF-A0A949HVD8-F1
#
_cell.length_a   1.000
_cell.length_b   1.000
_cell.length_c   1.000
_cell.angle_alpha   90.00
_cell.angle_beta   90.00
_cell.angle_gamma   90.00
#
_symmetry.space_group_name_H-M   'P 1'
#
loop_
_entity.id
_entity.type
_entity.pdbx_description
1 polymer ?
#
loop_
_entity_poly.entity_id
_entity_poly.type
_entity_poly.pdbx_seq_one_letter_code
_entity_poly.pdbx_strand_id
1 'polypeptide(L)'
;MNQPKRFPWIPVLALVVVNALWGFSFPVVKVLNEMSDLHFGVPHQHQSTAFRVIVSAWMIATRFTLALVILSLVWSPLIRKATRLEWQAGFYIGLMFYCGLVLQVIGLATIPASRSGFLTSLTAVFTPLFGALIFRKFPTKWMVLGISLAVAGVIVLTGLVVRTSTG
;
A
#
# COMPACT_ATOMS: atom_id res chain seq x y z
N MET A 1 0.63 12.50 -42.46
CA MET A 1 -0.80 12.22 -42.22
C MET A 1 -0.97 11.97 -40.72
N ASN A 2 -1.30 13.01 -39.96
CA ASN A 2 -1.37 12.98 -38.49
C ASN A 2 -2.66 12.31 -38.05
N GLN A 3 -2.58 11.06 -37.60
CA GLN A 3 -3.68 10.37 -36.94
C GLN A 3 -4.05 11.13 -35.65
N PRO A 4 -5.34 11.47 -35.39
CA PRO A 4 -5.73 12.07 -34.12
C PRO A 4 -5.51 11.03 -33.02
N LYS A 5 -4.60 11.32 -32.08
CA LYS A 5 -4.38 10.48 -30.90
C LYS A 5 -5.70 10.38 -30.11
N ARG A 6 -6.47 9.30 -30.30
CA ARG A 6 -7.66 9.02 -29.49
C ARG A 6 -7.24 9.01 -28.03
N PHE A 7 -7.91 9.83 -27.23
CA PHE A 7 -7.67 9.89 -25.79
C PHE A 7 -7.90 8.49 -25.20
N PRO A 8 -6.95 7.91 -24.45
CA PRO A 8 -7.00 6.51 -24.04
C PRO A 8 -7.92 6.34 -22.81
N TRP A 9 -9.24 6.41 -23.03
CA TRP A 9 -10.25 6.28 -21.97
C TRP A 9 -10.23 4.90 -21.27
N ILE A 10 -9.88 3.83 -22.00
CA ILE A 10 -9.84 2.47 -21.45
C ILE A 10 -8.77 2.36 -20.33
N PRO A 11 -7.51 2.80 -20.53
CA PRO A 11 -6.52 2.89 -19.45
C PRO A 11 -6.95 3.76 -18.27
N VAL A 12 -7.62 4.89 -18.52
CA VAL A 12 -8.08 5.78 -17.44
C VAL A 12 -9.14 5.09 -16.58
N LEU A 13 -10.14 4.46 -17.20
CA LEU A 13 -11.15 3.70 -16.48
C LEU A 13 -10.54 2.53 -15.71
N ALA A 14 -9.61 1.79 -16.32
CA ALA A 14 -8.89 0.71 -15.66
C ALA A 14 -8.11 1.22 -14.43
N LEU A 15 -7.42 2.36 -14.53
CA LEU A 15 -6.69 2.98 -13.42
C LEU A 15 -7.62 3.43 -12.28
N VAL A 16 -8.79 3.99 -12.60
CA VAL A 16 -9.78 4.41 -11.59
C VAL A 16 -10.33 3.19 -10.85
N VAL A 17 -10.71 2.13 -11.57
CA VAL A 17 -11.22 0.89 -10.97
C VAL A 17 -10.17 0.25 -10.08
N VAL A 18 -8.92 0.16 -10.54
CA VAL A 18 -7.82 -0.40 -9.75
C VAL A 18 -7.58 0.41 -8.48
N ASN A 19 -7.56 1.74 -8.57
CA ASN A 19 -7.40 2.60 -7.38
C ASN A 19 -8.57 2.47 -6.41
N ALA A 20 -9.81 2.36 -6.89
CA ALA A 20 -10.99 2.17 -6.05
C ALA A 20 -10.92 0.82 -5.29
N LEU A 21 -10.58 -0.27 -6.00
CA LEU A 21 -10.40 -1.60 -5.40
C LEU A 21 -9.25 -1.60 -4.37
N TRP A 22 -8.20 -0.84 -4.65
CA TRP A 22 -7.06 -0.73 -3.74
C TRP A 22 -7.41 0.06 -2.48
N GLY A 23 -8.05 1.22 -2.61
CA GLY A 23 -8.50 2.04 -1.47
C GLY A 23 -9.53 1.34 -0.59
N PHE A 24 -10.46 0.59 -1.19
CA PHE A 24 -11.47 -0.20 -0.48
C PHE A 24 -10.85 -1.35 0.35
N SER A 25 -9.65 -1.80 0.01
CA SER A 25 -8.99 -2.89 0.74
C SER A 25 -8.67 -2.53 2.20
N PHE A 26 -8.39 -1.25 2.51
CA PHE A 26 -8.03 -0.83 3.87
C PHE A 26 -9.19 -0.95 4.88
N PRO A 27 -10.39 -0.40 4.61
CA PRO A 27 -11.55 -0.63 5.47
C PRO A 27 -11.89 -2.11 5.61
N VAL A 28 -11.86 -2.87 4.51
CA VAL A 28 -12.21 -4.31 4.52
C VAL A 28 -11.28 -5.11 5.43
N VAL A 29 -9.96 -4.93 5.30
CA VAL A 29 -9.01 -5.64 6.17
C VAL A 29 -9.20 -5.22 7.63
N LYS A 30 -9.54 -3.96 7.90
CA LYS A 30 -9.81 -3.51 9.26
C LYS A 30 -11.08 -4.12 9.84
N VAL A 31 -12.18 -4.09 9.11
CA VAL A 31 -13.47 -4.70 9.49
C VAL A 31 -13.31 -6.19 9.71
N LEU A 32 -12.55 -6.89 8.87
CA LEU A 32 -12.30 -8.32 9.04
C LEU A 32 -11.45 -8.64 10.27
N ASN A 33 -10.48 -7.79 10.62
CA ASN A 33 -9.77 -7.93 11.90
C ASN A 33 -10.73 -7.76 13.09
N GLU A 34 -11.61 -6.75 13.07
CA GLU A 34 -12.61 -6.54 14.12
C GLU A 34 -13.62 -7.70 14.23
N MET A 35 -14.06 -8.24 13.09
CA MET A 35 -14.93 -9.42 13.03
C MET A 35 -14.22 -10.68 13.56
N SER A 36 -12.93 -10.84 13.28
CA SER A 36 -12.13 -11.95 13.84
C SER A 36 -11.98 -11.82 15.36
N ASP A 37 -11.78 -10.61 15.89
CA ASP A 37 -11.71 -10.37 17.34
C ASP A 37 -13.03 -10.75 18.03
N LEU A 38 -14.18 -10.47 17.40
CA LEU A 38 -15.51 -10.88 17.87
C LEU A 38 -15.73 -12.40 17.80
N HIS A 39 -15.28 -13.07 16.74
CA HIS A 39 -15.47 -14.52 16.54
C HIS A 39 -14.64 -15.38 17.51
N PHE A 40 -13.44 -14.90 17.88
CA PHE A 40 -12.54 -15.62 18.79
C PHE A 40 -12.64 -15.15 20.26
N GLY A 41 -13.59 -14.28 20.60
CA GLY A 41 -13.89 -13.89 21.97
C GLY A 41 -12.72 -13.20 22.70
N VAL A 42 -11.89 -12.47 21.97
CA VAL A 42 -10.69 -11.82 22.53
C VAL A 42 -11.15 -10.64 23.40
N PRO A 43 -10.87 -10.62 24.72
CA PRO A 43 -11.27 -9.51 25.58
C PRO A 43 -10.67 -8.19 25.08
N HIS A 44 -11.48 -7.11 25.02
CA HIS A 44 -11.04 -5.76 24.60
C HIS A 44 -9.82 -5.20 25.38
N GLN A 45 -9.49 -5.83 26.52
CA GLN A 45 -8.45 -5.42 27.44
C GLN A 45 -7.06 -6.01 27.14
N HIS A 46 -6.97 -7.06 26.31
CA HIS A 46 -5.71 -7.59 25.78
C HIS A 46 -5.75 -7.59 24.25
N GLN A 47 -5.54 -6.41 23.66
CA GLN A 47 -5.30 -6.25 22.23
C GLN A 47 -4.02 -6.98 21.81
N SER A 48 -4.11 -8.28 21.52
CA SER A 48 -2.97 -9.03 20.99
C SER A 48 -2.71 -8.57 19.56
N THR A 49 -1.85 -7.55 19.40
CA THR A 49 -1.31 -7.08 18.12
C THR A 49 -0.84 -8.23 17.24
N ALA A 50 -0.28 -9.28 17.86
CA ALA A 50 0.12 -10.51 17.20
C ALA A 50 -1.03 -11.21 16.45
N PHE A 51 -2.22 -11.33 17.04
CA PHE A 51 -3.36 -12.00 16.41
C PHE A 51 -3.82 -11.25 15.15
N ARG A 52 -3.95 -9.93 15.24
CA ARG A 52 -4.36 -9.07 14.12
C ARG A 52 -3.32 -9.02 12.99
N VAL A 53 -2.03 -9.10 13.33
CA VAL A 53 -0.95 -9.25 12.36
C VAL A 53 -1.04 -10.60 11.66
N ILE A 54 -1.30 -11.70 12.38
CA ILE A 54 -1.45 -13.04 11.79
C ILE A 54 -2.66 -13.10 10.85
N VAL A 55 -3.81 -12.59 11.26
CA VAL A 55 -5.04 -12.56 10.43
C VAL A 55 -4.81 -11.75 9.15
N SER A 56 -4.23 -10.55 9.28
CA SER A 56 -3.91 -9.69 8.13
C SER A 56 -2.85 -10.32 7.21
N ALA A 57 -1.83 -10.96 7.77
CA ALA A 57 -0.81 -11.68 7.00
C ALA A 57 -1.41 -12.87 6.23
N TRP A 58 -2.34 -13.60 6.84
CA TRP A 58 -3.03 -14.72 6.20
C TRP A 58 -3.89 -14.27 5.01
N MET A 59 -4.63 -13.17 5.15
CA MET A 59 -5.37 -12.56 4.03
C MET A 59 -4.47 -12.11 2.87
N ILE A 60 -3.32 -11.53 3.21
CA ILE A 60 -2.31 -11.12 2.22
C ILE A 60 -1.75 -12.36 1.51
N ALA A 61 -1.39 -13.40 2.28
CA ALA A 61 -0.86 -14.65 1.74
C ALA A 61 -1.84 -15.33 0.76
N THR A 62 -3.13 -15.39 1.08
CA THR A 62 -4.15 -15.96 0.17
C THR A 62 -4.28 -15.14 -1.11
N ARG A 63 -4.30 -13.80 -1.02
CA ARG A 63 -4.36 -12.90 -2.17
C ARG A 63 -3.15 -13.05 -3.10
N PHE A 64 -1.94 -13.10 -2.56
CA PHE A 64 -0.72 -13.27 -3.36
C PHE A 64 -0.58 -14.69 -3.92
N THR A 65 -1.02 -15.71 -3.20
CA THR A 65 -1.07 -17.10 -3.71
C THR A 65 -2.05 -17.20 -4.88
N LEU A 66 -3.24 -16.63 -4.75
CA LEU A 66 -4.22 -16.61 -5.85
C LEU A 66 -3.69 -15.83 -7.05
N ALA A 67 -3.06 -14.68 -6.83
CA ALA A 67 -2.41 -13.90 -7.89
C ALA A 67 -1.31 -14.70 -8.61
N LEU A 68 -0.50 -15.47 -7.87
CA LEU A 68 0.53 -16.35 -8.43
C LEU A 68 -0.08 -17.46 -9.28
N VAL A 69 -1.16 -18.09 -8.82
CA VAL A 69 -1.89 -19.13 -9.57
C VAL A 69 -2.50 -18.57 -10.84
N ILE A 70 -3.15 -17.41 -10.78
CA ILE A 70 -3.73 -16.77 -11.97
C ILE A 70 -2.62 -16.37 -12.95
N LEU A 71 -1.52 -15.78 -12.47
CA LEU A 71 -0.39 -15.41 -13.32
C LEU A 71 0.24 -16.64 -13.99
N SER A 72 0.37 -17.75 -13.26
CA SER A 72 0.94 -18.99 -13.79
C SER A 72 0.06 -19.66 -14.84
N LEU A 73 -1.27 -19.54 -14.71
CA LEU A 73 -2.22 -20.07 -15.68
C LEU A 73 -2.36 -19.18 -16.93
N VAL A 74 -2.49 -17.85 -16.75
CA VAL A 74 -2.76 -16.91 -17.86
C VAL A 74 -1.48 -16.55 -18.62
N TRP A 75 -0.36 -16.42 -17.93
CA TRP A 75 0.93 -16.00 -18.50
C TRP A 75 2.04 -17.04 -18.32
N SER A 76 1.67 -18.33 -18.37
CA SER A 76 2.60 -19.47 -18.39
C SER A 76 3.81 -19.31 -19.37
N PRO A 77 3.64 -18.83 -20.62
CA PRO A 77 4.77 -18.67 -21.53
C PRO A 77 5.74 -17.53 -21.13
N LEU A 78 5.30 -16.56 -20.33
CA LEU A 78 6.16 -15.48 -19.83
C LEU A 78 7.09 -16.01 -18.72
N ILE A 79 6.55 -16.82 -17.81
CA ILE A 79 7.30 -17.44 -16.71
C ILE A 79 8.32 -18.45 -17.23
N ARG A 80 7.97 -19.19 -18.29
CA ARG A 80 8.89 -20.15 -18.94
C ARG A 80 10.05 -19.50 -19.69
N LYS A 81 9.90 -18.25 -20.13
CA LYS A 81 10.94 -17.49 -20.83
C LYS A 81 11.80 -16.65 -19.89
N ALA A 82 11.45 -16.57 -18.62
CA ALA A 82 12.18 -15.78 -17.64
C ALA A 82 13.56 -16.38 -17.38
N THR A 83 14.58 -15.54 -17.54
CA THR A 83 15.97 -15.85 -17.26
C THR A 83 16.25 -15.89 -15.75
N ARG A 84 17.35 -16.54 -15.34
CA ARG A 84 17.77 -16.63 -13.94
C ARG A 84 17.95 -15.25 -13.29
N LEU A 85 18.36 -14.26 -14.08
CA LEU A 85 18.59 -12.89 -13.64
C LEU A 85 17.26 -12.16 -13.37
N GLU A 86 16.24 -12.39 -14.21
CA GLU A 86 14.88 -11.88 -13.99
C GLU A 86 14.22 -12.52 -12.75
N TRP A 87 14.45 -13.81 -12.53
CA TRP A 87 14.01 -14.48 -11.30
C TRP A 87 14.66 -13.91 -10.03
N GLN A 88 15.97 -13.66 -10.07
CA GLN A 88 16.68 -13.03 -8.95
C GLN A 88 16.19 -11.60 -8.72
N ALA A 89 16.06 -10.79 -9.77
CA ALA A 89 15.53 -9.44 -9.66
C ALA A 89 14.09 -9.43 -9.09
N GLY A 90 13.23 -10.33 -9.59
CA GLY A 90 11.88 -10.53 -9.07
C GLY A 90 11.87 -10.93 -7.60
N PHE A 91 12.79 -11.81 -7.17
CA PHE A 91 12.93 -12.19 -5.77
C PHE A 91 13.32 -11.01 -4.88
N TYR A 92 14.31 -10.20 -5.25
CA TYR A 92 14.71 -9.03 -4.46
C TYR A 92 13.62 -7.96 -4.39
N ILE A 93 12.91 -7.71 -5.50
CA ILE A 93 11.78 -6.77 -5.53
C ILE A 93 10.64 -7.31 -4.67
N GLY A 94 10.32 -8.60 -4.78
CA GLY A 94 9.31 -9.28 -3.98
C GLY A 94 9.62 -9.25 -2.49
N LEU A 95 10.88 -9.47 -2.11
CA LEU A 95 11.34 -9.41 -0.73
C LEU A 95 11.19 -7.99 -0.13
N MET A 96 11.64 -6.96 -0.86
CA MET A 96 11.45 -5.56 -0.46
C MET A 96 9.98 -5.20 -0.31
N PHE A 97 9.14 -5.66 -1.25
CA PHE A 97 7.71 -5.43 -1.21
C PHE A 97 7.04 -6.16 -0.03
N TYR A 98 7.44 -7.40 0.26
CA TYR A 98 6.98 -8.15 1.43
C TYR A 98 7.32 -7.43 2.74
N CYS A 99 8.55 -6.93 2.90
CA CYS A 99 8.93 -6.14 4.06
C CYS A 99 8.03 -4.89 4.21
N GLY A 100 7.72 -4.20 3.10
CA GLY A 100 6.79 -3.08 3.08
C GLY A 100 5.37 -3.46 3.51
N LEU A 101 4.85 -4.59 3.02
CA LEU A 101 3.54 -5.12 3.40
C LEU A 101 3.44 -5.48 4.88
N VAL A 102 4.49 -6.10 5.45
CA VAL A 102 4.54 -6.40 6.88
C VAL A 102 4.47 -5.11 7.70
N LEU A 103 5.24 -4.09 7.31
CA LEU A 103 5.21 -2.79 7.97
C LEU A 103 3.82 -2.13 7.86
N GLN A 104 3.17 -2.27 6.70
CA GLN A 104 1.81 -1.77 6.45
C GLN A 104 0.76 -2.48 7.31
N VAL A 105 0.84 -3.80 7.45
CA VAL A 105 -0.04 -4.60 8.33
C VAL A 105 0.11 -4.17 9.78
N ILE A 106 1.35 -4.00 10.25
CA ILE A 106 1.62 -3.53 11.61
C ILE A 106 1.06 -2.12 11.81
N GLY A 107 1.21 -1.23 10.83
CA GLY A 107 0.63 0.12 10.86
C GLY A 107 -0.90 0.13 10.91
N LEU A 108 -1.56 -0.79 10.20
CA LEU A 108 -3.02 -0.94 10.23
C LEU A 108 -3.52 -1.54 11.55
N ALA A 109 -2.72 -2.42 12.17
CA ALA A 109 -3.00 -2.96 13.48
C ALA A 109 -2.89 -1.86 14.57
N THR A 110 -1.90 -0.98 14.47
CA THR A 110 -1.58 -0.03 15.57
C THR A 110 -2.29 1.32 15.47
N ILE A 111 -2.75 1.74 14.28
CA ILE A 111 -3.26 3.11 14.05
C ILE A 111 -4.66 3.10 13.40
N PRO A 112 -5.52 4.14 13.59
CA PRO A 112 -6.77 4.30 12.84
C PRO A 112 -6.60 4.20 11.31
N ALA A 113 -7.59 3.62 10.61
CA ALA A 113 -7.55 3.38 9.17
C ALA A 113 -7.33 4.66 8.36
N SER A 114 -7.92 5.78 8.80
CA SER A 114 -7.76 7.09 8.17
C SER A 114 -6.30 7.57 8.18
N ARG A 115 -5.57 7.33 9.28
CA ARG A 115 -4.15 7.72 9.39
C ARG A 115 -3.25 6.77 8.60
N SER A 116 -3.55 5.47 8.61
CA SER A 116 -2.83 4.47 7.80
C SER A 116 -2.99 4.72 6.29
N GLY A 117 -4.20 5.04 5.83
CA GLY A 117 -4.46 5.42 4.44
C GLY A 117 -3.74 6.70 4.02
N PHE A 118 -3.68 7.71 4.91
CA PHE A 118 -2.91 8.93 4.67
C PHE A 118 -1.39 8.66 4.56
N LEU A 119 -0.80 7.90 5.50
CA LEU A 119 0.60 7.47 5.43
C LEU A 119 0.92 6.70 4.16
N THR A 120 -0.03 5.89 3.69
CA THR A 120 0.14 5.17 2.44
C THR A 120 0.10 6.12 1.24
N SER A 121 -0.78 7.13 1.23
CA SER A 121 -0.82 8.15 0.16
C SER A 121 0.47 8.98 0.08
N LEU A 122 1.19 9.13 1.20
CA LEU A 122 2.49 9.80 1.25
C LEU A 122 3.59 9.03 0.51
N THR A 123 3.41 7.73 0.23
CA THR A 123 4.37 6.99 -0.60
C THR A 123 4.52 7.61 -1.99
N ALA A 124 3.47 8.19 -2.57
CA ALA A 124 3.53 8.92 -3.84
C ALA A 124 4.45 10.16 -3.80
N VAL A 125 4.68 10.69 -2.60
CA VAL A 125 5.60 11.80 -2.31
C VAL A 125 7.01 11.28 -2.04
N PHE A 126 7.14 10.17 -1.31
CA PHE A 126 8.43 9.52 -1.03
C PHE A 126 9.06 8.89 -2.27
N THR A 127 8.28 8.28 -3.17
CA THR A 127 8.79 7.62 -4.39
C THR A 127 9.71 8.51 -5.21
N PRO A 128 9.31 9.73 -5.59
CA PRO A 128 10.20 10.59 -6.36
C PRO A 128 11.27 11.27 -5.50
N LEU A 129 11.11 11.37 -4.18
CA LEU A 129 12.17 11.83 -3.27
C LEU A 129 13.32 10.81 -3.21
N PHE A 130 13.00 9.52 -3.04
CA PHE A 130 13.98 8.45 -3.15
C PHE A 130 14.55 8.35 -4.57
N GLY A 131 13.72 8.57 -5.59
CA GLY A 131 14.18 8.69 -6.98
C GLY A 131 15.19 9.82 -7.15
N ALA A 132 14.93 11.00 -6.61
CA ALA A 132 15.85 12.13 -6.65
C ALA A 132 17.16 11.83 -5.90
N LEU A 133 17.08 11.12 -4.76
CA LEU A 133 18.25 10.71 -3.98
C LEU A 133 19.11 9.67 -4.71
N ILE A 134 18.48 8.65 -5.30
CA ILE A 134 19.15 7.54 -6.00
C ILE A 134 19.70 8.00 -7.36
N PHE A 135 18.90 8.73 -8.14
CA PHE A 135 19.27 9.19 -9.49
C PHE A 135 19.93 10.57 -9.52
N ARG A 136 20.10 11.23 -8.35
CA ARG A 136 20.68 12.58 -8.19
C ARG A 136 20.07 13.66 -9.10
N LYS A 137 18.80 13.50 -9.50
CA LYS A 137 18.06 14.51 -10.26
C LYS A 137 17.16 15.30 -9.33
N PHE A 138 17.32 16.62 -9.32
CA PHE A 138 16.55 17.50 -8.44
C PHE A 138 15.04 17.40 -8.74
N PRO A 139 14.20 17.28 -7.69
CA PRO A 139 12.75 17.21 -7.84
C PRO A 139 12.19 18.56 -8.31
N THR A 140 11.14 18.51 -9.12
CA THR A 140 10.46 19.70 -9.67
C THR A 140 9.83 20.56 -8.55
N LYS A 141 9.68 21.87 -8.76
CA LYS A 141 9.07 22.80 -7.77
C LYS A 141 7.69 22.32 -7.25
N TRP A 142 6.87 21.72 -8.12
CA TRP A 142 5.58 21.13 -7.80
C TRP A 142 5.66 19.95 -6.81
N MET A 143 6.74 19.18 -6.90
CA MET A 143 6.98 18.04 -6.01
C MET A 143 7.38 18.50 -4.62
N VAL A 144 8.20 19.55 -4.51
CA VAL A 144 8.53 20.19 -3.24
C VAL A 144 7.26 20.70 -2.56
N LEU A 145 6.38 21.36 -3.32
CA LEU A 145 5.08 21.81 -2.82
C LEU A 145 4.21 20.64 -2.30
N GLY A 146 4.16 19.55 -3.06
CA GLY A 146 3.48 18.33 -2.66
C GLY A 146 4.04 17.73 -1.36
N ILE A 147 5.37 17.66 -1.22
CA ILE A 147 6.05 17.21 0.01
C ILE A 147 5.66 18.08 1.21
N SER A 148 5.72 19.40 1.07
CA SER A 148 5.36 20.31 2.17
C SER A 148 3.90 20.18 2.61
N LEU A 149 2.96 20.03 1.66
CA LEU A 149 1.54 19.88 1.96
C LEU A 149 1.25 18.53 2.65
N ALA A 150 1.92 17.47 2.19
CA ALA A 150 1.91 16.15 2.78
C ALA A 150 2.37 16.16 4.25
N VAL A 151 3.50 16.79 4.54
CA VAL A 151 4.06 16.94 5.89
C VAL A 151 3.10 17.73 6.78
N ALA A 152 2.51 18.82 6.28
CA ALA A 152 1.49 19.57 7.02
C ALA A 152 0.28 18.69 7.39
N GLY A 153 -0.20 17.86 6.45
CA GLY A 153 -1.28 16.91 6.71
C GLY A 153 -0.93 15.86 7.79
N VAL A 154 0.32 15.35 7.82
CA VAL A 154 0.77 14.43 8.89
C VAL A 154 0.67 15.11 10.24
N ILE A 155 1.18 16.34 10.35
CA ILE A 155 1.25 17.09 11.62
C ILE A 155 -0.13 17.33 12.19
N VAL A 156 -1.10 17.71 11.35
CA VAL A 156 -2.50 17.89 11.75
C VAL A 156 -3.11 16.57 12.20
N LEU A 157 -2.92 15.50 11.43
CA LEU A 157 -3.59 14.21 11.66
C LEU A 157 -3.02 13.39 12.82
N THR A 158 -1.72 13.53 13.08
CA THR A 158 -1.01 12.92 14.22
C THR A 158 -1.25 13.66 15.53
N GLY A 159 -1.92 14.83 15.50
CA GLY A 159 -2.22 15.61 16.69
C GLY A 159 -1.00 16.34 17.28
N LEU A 160 0.14 16.37 16.58
CA LEU A 160 1.35 17.08 17.03
C LEU A 160 1.12 18.59 17.22
N VAL A 161 0.14 19.17 16.51
CA VAL A 161 -0.28 20.57 16.66
C VAL A 161 -1.53 20.74 17.51
N VAL A 162 -2.35 19.71 17.69
CA VAL A 162 -3.52 19.76 18.58
C VAL A 162 -3.12 19.35 19.99
N ARG A 163 -2.26 20.16 20.63
CA ARG A 163 -2.27 20.27 22.09
C ARG A 163 -3.42 21.21 22.46
N THR A 164 -4.62 20.66 22.64
CA THR A 164 -5.69 21.37 23.33
C THR A 164 -6.29 20.49 24.42
N SER A 165 -5.73 20.68 25.62
CA SER A 165 -6.46 20.93 26.86
C SER A 165 -7.67 20.05 27.18
N THR A 166 -7.42 18.97 27.89
CA THR A 166 -8.26 18.48 29.01
C THR A 166 -7.25 18.15 30.11
N GLY A 167 -7.21 18.85 31.25
CA GLY A 167 -8.31 18.95 32.18
C GLY A 167 -8.37 17.65 32.95
#